data_AF-A0A831QQV8-F1
#
_entry.id   AF-A0A831QQV8-F1
#
_cell.length_a   1.000
_cell.length_b   1.000
_cell.length_c   1.000
_cell.angle_alpha   90.00
_cell.angle_beta   90.00
_cell.angle_gamma   90.00
#
_symmetry.space_group_name_H-M   'P 1'
#
loop_
_entity.id
_entity.type
_entity.pdbx_description
1 polymer ?
#
loop_
_entity_poly.entity_id
_entity_poly.type
_entity_poly.pdbx_seq_one_letter_code
_entity_poly.pdbx_strand_id
1 'polypeptide(L)'
;MPNLKAQQVKELADNLLRMTNALGDYRYENSEHLSENENWQIKELHRQQLEDTTELYTLSAVLIMEEVEMSLQKIETITKETIALYKKLGTVQHVLDRATSILTLATAIIGLNVKGITSSIKSLLSPVSK
;
A
#
# COMPACT_ATOMS: atom_id res chain seq x y z
N MET A 1 5.55 16.80 23.89
CA MET A 1 4.71 16.06 22.93
C MET A 1 5.57 15.44 21.81
N PRO A 2 6.30 14.34 22.07
CA PRO A 2 7.18 13.73 21.05
C PRO A 2 6.52 12.57 20.28
N ASN A 3 5.44 11.97 20.80
CA ASN A 3 4.98 10.64 20.34
C ASN A 3 3.92 10.65 19.23
N LEU A 4 3.38 11.81 18.86
CA LEU A 4 2.41 11.91 17.76
C LEU A 4 3.04 11.46 16.43
N LYS A 5 4.34 11.71 16.24
CA LYS A 5 5.03 11.46 14.96
C LYS A 5 5.39 9.99 14.74
N ALA A 6 5.78 9.27 15.80
CA ALA A 6 5.98 7.81 15.76
C ALA A 6 4.65 7.07 15.53
N GLN A 7 3.58 7.54 16.17
CA GLN A 7 2.24 6.99 15.97
C GLN A 7 1.77 7.16 14.51
N GLN A 8 2.03 8.31 13.89
CA GLN A 8 1.72 8.55 12.48
C GLN A 8 2.44 7.57 11.55
N VAL A 9 3.73 7.31 11.77
CA VAL A 9 4.48 6.32 10.96
C VAL A 9 3.96 4.90 11.20
N LYS A 10 3.59 4.57 12.44
CA LYS A 10 2.93 3.30 12.75
C LYS A 10 1.59 3.16 12.04
N GLU A 11 0.77 4.21 12.01
CA GLU A 11 -0.52 4.20 11.29
C GLU A 11 -0.32 4.03 9.78
N LEU A 12 0.76 4.55 9.19
CA LEU A 12 1.14 4.25 7.81
C LEU A 12 1.48 2.77 7.63
N ALA A 13 2.29 2.22 8.53
CA ALA A 13 2.66 0.80 8.50
C ALA A 13 1.41 -0.10 8.65
N ASP A 14 0.50 0.24 9.56
CA ASP A 14 -0.77 -0.47 9.76
C ASP A 14 -1.63 -0.42 8.48
N ASN A 15 -1.71 0.73 7.80
CA ASN A 15 -2.46 0.89 6.56
C ASN A 15 -1.83 0.10 5.40
N LEU A 16 -0.50 0.11 5.28
CA LEU A 16 0.21 -0.67 4.27
C LEU A 16 -0.01 -2.17 4.51
N LEU A 17 0.17 -2.64 5.74
CA LEU A 17 -0.06 -4.03 6.12
C LEU A 17 -1.47 -4.52 5.73
N ARG A 18 -2.51 -3.71 5.97
CA ARG A 18 -3.89 -4.08 5.59
C ARG A 18 -4.04 -4.22 4.07
N MET A 19 -3.45 -3.32 3.29
CA MET A 19 -3.47 -3.40 1.82
C MET A 19 -2.71 -4.63 1.31
N THR A 20 -1.54 -4.89 1.91
CA THR A 20 -0.67 -6.01 1.58
C THR A 20 -1.34 -7.35 1.88
N ASN A 21 -1.93 -7.50 3.07
CA ASN A 21 -2.69 -8.70 3.42
C ASN A 21 -3.86 -8.92 2.47
N ALA A 22 -4.59 -7.87 2.09
CA ALA A 22 -5.68 -8.00 1.12
C ALA A 22 -5.21 -8.46 -0.27
N LEU A 23 -3.98 -8.12 -0.69
CA LEU A 23 -3.37 -8.65 -1.91
C LEU A 23 -3.03 -10.15 -1.75
N GLY A 24 -2.51 -10.53 -0.58
CA GLY A 24 -2.25 -11.93 -0.23
C GLY A 24 -3.53 -12.79 -0.23
N ASP A 25 -4.61 -12.26 0.37
CA ASP A 25 -5.93 -12.88 0.40
C ASP A 25 -6.47 -13.05 -1.02
N TYR A 26 -6.41 -11.99 -1.86
CA TYR A 26 -6.82 -12.08 -3.27
C TYR A 26 -6.10 -13.21 -4.01
N ARG A 27 -4.76 -13.30 -3.85
CA ARG A 27 -3.97 -14.35 -4.49
C ARG A 27 -4.41 -15.74 -4.04
N TYR A 28 -4.67 -15.90 -2.75
CA TYR A 28 -5.09 -17.19 -2.18
C TYR A 28 -6.47 -17.60 -2.70
N GLU A 29 -7.44 -16.70 -2.60
CA GLU A 29 -8.84 -16.91 -3.02
C GLU A 29 -8.98 -17.15 -4.53
N ASN A 30 -8.07 -16.61 -5.35
CA ASN A 30 -8.11 -16.72 -6.81
C ASN A 30 -7.05 -17.66 -7.38
N SER A 31 -6.32 -18.41 -6.54
CA SER A 31 -5.14 -19.18 -6.95
C SER A 31 -5.38 -20.15 -8.12
N GLU A 32 -6.57 -20.73 -8.25
CA GLU A 32 -6.95 -21.63 -9.35
C GLU A 32 -7.28 -20.89 -10.67
N HIS A 33 -7.55 -19.59 -10.60
CA HIS A 33 -7.94 -18.74 -11.74
C HIS A 33 -6.79 -17.86 -12.25
N LEU A 34 -5.67 -17.82 -11.53
CA LEU A 34 -4.47 -17.09 -11.92
C LEU A 34 -3.61 -17.97 -12.83
N SER A 35 -3.09 -17.39 -13.91
CA SER A 35 -1.96 -18.00 -14.61
C SER A 35 -0.74 -18.07 -13.68
N GLU A 36 0.20 -18.96 -13.99
CA GLU A 36 1.44 -19.09 -13.21
C GLU A 36 2.21 -17.76 -13.12
N ASN A 37 2.27 -17.02 -14.23
CA ASN A 37 2.91 -15.71 -14.29
C ASN A 37 2.18 -14.67 -13.42
N GLU A 38 0.86 -14.57 -13.52
CA GLU A 38 0.07 -13.64 -12.70
C GLU A 38 0.21 -13.96 -11.20
N ASN A 39 0.13 -15.23 -10.84
CA ASN A 39 0.31 -15.67 -9.46
C ASN A 39 1.71 -15.33 -8.94
N TRP A 40 2.74 -15.53 -9.75
CA TRP A 40 4.11 -15.15 -9.43
C TRP A 40 4.26 -13.64 -9.25
N GLN A 41 3.72 -12.83 -10.15
CA GLN A 41 3.77 -11.37 -10.07
C GLN A 41 3.08 -10.85 -8.80
N ILE A 42 1.87 -11.35 -8.49
CA ILE A 42 1.16 -10.98 -7.27
C ILE A 42 1.96 -11.41 -6.03
N LYS A 43 2.56 -12.61 -6.05
CA LYS A 43 3.41 -13.09 -4.95
C LYS A 43 4.61 -12.19 -4.71
N GLU A 44 5.26 -11.74 -5.77
CA GLU A 44 6.44 -10.88 -5.67
C GLU A 44 6.06 -9.48 -5.16
N LEU A 45 4.98 -8.90 -5.67
CA LEU A 45 4.45 -7.61 -5.17
C LEU A 45 4.04 -7.72 -3.70
N HIS A 46 3.39 -8.81 -3.30
CA HIS A 46 3.03 -9.06 -1.91
C HIS A 46 4.27 -9.14 -1.00
N ARG A 47 5.34 -9.83 -1.44
CA ARG A 47 6.60 -9.92 -0.71
C ARG A 47 7.25 -8.54 -0.52
N GLN A 48 7.36 -7.77 -1.59
CA GLN A 48 7.98 -6.44 -1.56
C GLN A 48 7.21 -5.47 -0.64
N GLN A 49 5.87 -5.49 -0.70
CA GLN A 49 5.07 -4.65 0.20
C GLN A 49 5.17 -5.07 1.67
N LEU A 50 5.36 -6.37 1.98
CA LEU A 50 5.61 -6.84 3.35
C LEU A 50 6.97 -6.35 3.87
N GLU A 51 7.99 -6.29 3.00
CA GLU A 51 9.30 -5.74 3.33
C GLU A 51 9.19 -4.25 3.65
N ASP A 52 8.55 -3.46 2.79
CA ASP A 52 8.31 -2.03 3.01
C ASP A 52 7.48 -1.78 4.28
N THR A 53 6.50 -2.64 4.57
CA THR A 53 5.71 -2.58 5.82
C THR A 53 6.60 -2.76 7.04
N THR A 54 7.52 -3.73 6.99
CA THR A 54 8.47 -4.00 8.08
C THR A 54 9.44 -2.83 8.27
N GLU A 55 9.90 -2.24 7.18
CA GLU A 55 10.73 -1.05 7.22
C GLU A 55 9.98 0.14 7.85
N LEU A 56 8.72 0.39 7.48
CA LEU A 56 7.91 1.44 8.10
C LEU A 56 7.70 1.22 9.60
N TYR A 57 7.47 -0.01 10.06
CA TYR A 57 7.42 -0.28 11.50
C TYR A 57 8.76 0.01 12.18
N THR A 58 9.87 -0.35 11.53
CA THR A 58 11.21 -0.04 12.03
C THR A 58 11.40 1.47 12.15
N LEU A 59 11.05 2.22 11.11
CA LEU A 59 11.09 3.69 11.11
C LEU A 59 10.19 4.29 12.18
N SER A 60 9.02 3.71 12.44
CA SER A 60 8.12 4.18 13.52
C SER A 60 8.75 4.07 14.91
N ALA A 61 9.68 3.14 15.10
CA ALA A 61 10.41 2.97 16.36
C ALA A 61 11.59 3.95 16.51
N VAL A 62 12.10 4.53 15.41
CA VAL A 62 13.33 5.34 15.41
C VAL A 62 13.17 6.80 14.97
N LEU A 63 12.11 7.16 14.24
CA LEU A 63 11.95 8.47 13.60
C LEU A 63 10.77 9.30 14.12
N ILE A 64 10.95 10.62 13.97
CA ILE A 64 10.03 11.70 14.31
C ILE A 64 9.72 12.45 12.99
N MET A 65 8.71 12.03 12.21
CA MET A 65 8.31 12.71 10.96
C MET A 65 7.48 13.97 11.23
N GLU A 66 7.83 15.11 10.63
CA GLU A 66 7.26 16.41 11.01
C GLU A 66 5.92 16.79 10.39
N GLU A 67 5.53 16.20 9.26
CA GLU A 67 4.31 16.61 8.54
C GLU A 67 3.67 15.42 7.80
N VAL A 68 2.68 14.75 8.39
CA VAL A 68 1.98 13.63 7.72
C VAL A 68 0.46 13.62 7.90
N GLU A 69 -0.11 14.50 8.72
CA GLU A 69 -1.50 14.38 9.19
C GLU A 69 -2.55 14.44 8.08
N MET A 70 -2.42 15.36 7.12
CA MET A 70 -3.30 15.41 5.94
C MET A 70 -3.08 14.27 4.95
N SER A 71 -1.89 13.69 4.91
CA SER A 71 -1.57 12.54 4.04
C SER A 71 -2.13 11.25 4.63
N LEU A 72 -2.20 11.13 5.95
CA LEU A 72 -2.73 9.94 6.65
C LEU A 72 -4.20 9.68 6.33
N GLN A 73 -5.07 10.69 6.38
CA GLN A 73 -6.49 10.50 6.08
C GLN A 73 -6.73 10.02 4.63
N LYS A 74 -5.92 10.52 3.69
CA LYS A 74 -5.96 10.07 2.29
C LYS A 74 -5.46 8.64 2.16
N ILE A 75 -4.42 8.27 2.89
CA ILE A 75 -3.88 6.90 2.90
C ILE A 75 -4.89 5.93 3.51
N GLU A 76 -5.58 6.28 4.59
CA GLU A 76 -6.67 5.47 5.14
C GLU A 76 -7.81 5.26 4.12
N THR A 77 -8.16 6.31 3.37
CA THR A 77 -9.14 6.23 2.28
C THR A 77 -8.68 5.28 1.19
N ILE A 78 -7.44 5.44 0.72
CA ILE A 78 -6.80 4.55 -0.26
C ILE A 78 -6.80 3.11 0.23
N THR A 79 -6.52 2.87 1.52
CA THR A 79 -6.53 1.53 2.12
C THR A 79 -7.91 0.89 2.03
N LYS A 80 -8.97 1.61 2.43
CA LYS A 80 -10.35 1.12 2.32
C LYS A 80 -10.75 0.82 0.88
N GLU A 81 -10.40 1.71 -0.05
CA GLU A 81 -10.67 1.54 -1.47
C GLU A 81 -9.91 0.37 -2.06
N THR A 82 -8.63 0.20 -1.74
CA THR A 82 -7.80 -0.93 -2.18
C THR A 82 -8.37 -2.26 -1.73
N ILE A 83 -8.73 -2.38 -0.45
CA ILE A 83 -9.32 -3.61 0.10
C ILE A 83 -10.64 -3.92 -0.61
N ALA A 84 -11.48 -2.90 -0.84
CA ALA A 84 -12.73 -3.07 -1.56
C ALA A 84 -12.50 -3.42 -3.04
N LEU A 85 -11.44 -2.87 -3.65
CA LEU A 85 -11.08 -3.08 -5.05
C LEU A 85 -10.63 -4.54 -5.27
N TYR A 86 -9.71 -5.05 -4.45
CA TYR A 86 -9.27 -6.45 -4.55
C TYR A 86 -10.42 -7.44 -4.38
N LYS A 87 -11.42 -7.12 -3.56
CA LYS A 87 -12.62 -7.96 -3.40
C LYS A 87 -13.61 -7.92 -4.57
N LYS A 88 -13.53 -6.91 -5.44
CA LYS A 88 -14.53 -6.65 -6.49
C LYS A 88 -14.00 -6.81 -7.91
N LEU A 89 -12.69 -6.73 -8.11
CA LEU A 89 -12.10 -6.81 -9.44
C LEU A 89 -12.06 -8.25 -9.95
N GLY A 90 -12.69 -8.47 -11.11
CA GLY A 90 -12.53 -9.72 -11.88
C GLY A 90 -11.27 -9.74 -12.76
N THR A 91 -10.62 -8.59 -12.99
CA THR A 91 -9.45 -8.50 -13.86
C THR A 91 -8.16 -8.44 -13.05
N VAL A 92 -7.33 -9.46 -13.22
CA VAL A 92 -6.04 -9.60 -12.53
C VAL A 92 -5.09 -8.42 -12.82
N GLN A 93 -5.11 -7.88 -14.05
CA GLN A 93 -4.29 -6.72 -14.41
C GLN A 93 -4.58 -5.49 -13.53
N HIS A 94 -5.85 -5.22 -13.24
CA HIS A 94 -6.20 -4.11 -12.35
C HIS A 94 -5.71 -4.32 -10.91
N VAL A 95 -5.62 -5.57 -10.46
CA VAL A 95 -5.03 -5.92 -9.17
C VAL A 95 -3.52 -5.66 -9.17
N LEU A 96 -2.82 -6.09 -10.23
CA LEU A 96 -1.38 -5.85 -10.41
C LEU A 96 -1.05 -4.35 -10.47
N ASP A 97 -1.84 -3.58 -11.21
CA ASP A 97 -1.66 -2.12 -11.35
C ASP A 97 -1.85 -1.41 -10.00
N ARG A 98 -2.88 -1.81 -9.24
CA ARG A 98 -3.13 -1.28 -7.90
C ARG A 98 -2.00 -1.65 -6.94
N ALA A 99 -1.57 -2.90 -6.93
CA ALA A 99 -0.48 -3.38 -6.08
C ALA A 99 0.84 -2.66 -6.37
N THR A 100 1.17 -2.44 -7.64
CA THR A 100 2.35 -1.68 -8.07
C THR A 100 2.28 -0.22 -7.61
N SER A 101 1.10 0.40 -7.71
CA SER A 101 0.89 1.78 -7.27
C SER A 101 1.04 1.93 -5.75
N ILE A 102 0.60 0.93 -4.97
CA ILE A 102 0.78 0.89 -3.51
C ILE A 102 2.25 0.72 -3.13
N LEU A 103 2.97 -0.17 -3.81
CA LEU A 103 4.42 -0.32 -3.62
C LEU A 103 5.15 1.01 -3.90
N THR A 104 4.79 1.69 -4.98
CA THR A 104 5.35 3.01 -5.33
C THR A 104 5.09 4.06 -4.24
N LEU A 105 3.89 4.05 -3.64
CA LEU A 105 3.57 4.92 -2.50
C LEU A 105 4.45 4.58 -1.29
N ALA A 106 4.60 3.30 -0.94
CA ALA A 106 5.39 2.84 0.19
C ALA A 106 6.86 3.25 0.06
N THR A 107 7.47 2.99 -1.11
CA THR A 107 8.85 3.42 -1.41
C THR A 107 9.02 4.94 -1.31
N ALA A 108 8.03 5.72 -1.76
CA ALA A 108 8.09 7.18 -1.65
C ALA A 108 8.01 7.67 -0.20
N ILE A 109 7.22 7.00 0.66
CA ILE A 109 7.13 7.30 2.10
C ILE A 109 8.46 6.98 2.78
N ILE A 110 9.01 5.78 2.55
CA ILE A 110 10.28 5.34 3.13
C ILE A 110 11.42 6.28 2.74
N GLY A 111 11.48 6.66 1.45
CA GLY A 111 12.47 7.61 0.93
C GLY A 111 12.21 9.08 1.31
N LEU A 112 11.19 9.38 2.12
CA LEU A 112 10.79 10.74 2.51
C LEU A 112 10.58 11.67 1.30
N ASN A 113 10.17 11.11 0.16
CA ASN A 113 9.98 11.83 -1.09
C ASN A 113 8.59 12.47 -1.15
N VAL A 114 8.46 13.67 -0.59
CA VAL A 114 7.19 14.42 -0.50
C VAL A 114 6.47 14.55 -1.85
N LYS A 115 7.21 14.81 -2.94
CA LYS A 115 6.65 14.88 -4.30
C LYS A 115 6.13 13.52 -4.76
N GLY A 116 6.90 12.46 -4.54
CA GLY A 116 6.51 11.08 -4.83
C GLY A 116 5.25 10.68 -4.08
N ILE A 117 5.18 10.93 -2.77
CA ILE A 117 4.01 10.67 -1.93
C ILE A 117 2.77 11.36 -2.50
N THR A 118 2.89 12.66 -2.80
CA THR A 118 1.77 13.46 -3.33
C THR A 118 1.28 12.92 -4.68
N SER A 119 2.20 12.58 -5.58
CA SER A 119 1.86 12.03 -6.90
C SER A 119 1.23 10.64 -6.79
N SER A 120 1.76 9.76 -5.95
CA SER A 120 1.22 8.42 -5.72
C SER A 120 -0.19 8.48 -5.12
N ILE A 121 -0.43 9.36 -4.13
CA ILE A 121 -1.78 9.58 -3.58
C ILE A 121 -2.75 10.05 -4.66
N LYS A 122 -2.35 11.01 -5.51
CA LYS A 122 -3.22 11.48 -6.61
C LYS A 122 -3.55 10.37 -7.61
N SER A 123 -2.55 9.56 -7.97
CA SER A 123 -2.74 8.41 -8.86
C SER A 123 -3.74 7.40 -8.26
N LEU A 124 -3.57 7.05 -6.99
CA LEU A 124 -4.40 6.06 -6.29
C LEU A 124 -5.84 6.53 -6.03
N LEU A 125 -6.06 7.84 -5.90
CA LEU A 125 -7.41 8.43 -5.77
C LEU A 125 -8.08 8.71 -7.11
N SER A 126 -7.34 8.60 -8.22
CA SER A 126 -7.94 8.75 -9.54
C SER A 126 -8.78 7.52 -9.86
N PRO A 127 -9.98 7.68 -10.44
CA PRO A 127 -10.80 6.53 -10.81
C PRO A 127 -10.00 5.61 -11.73
N VAL A 128 -10.01 4.30 -11.46
CA VAL A 128 -9.50 3.31 -12.41
C VAL A 128 -10.34 3.49 -13.68
N SER A 129 -9.70 3.97 -14.74
CA SER A 129 -10.35 4.12 -16.05
C SER A 129 -10.90 2.77 -16.47
N LYS A 130 -12.20 2.76 -16.80
CA LYS A 130 -12.98 1.57 -17.18
C LYS A 130 -12.38 0.81 -18.35
#